data_AF-A0A7K4GP98-F1
#
_entry.id   AF-A0A7K4GP98-F1
#
_cell.length_a   1.000
_cell.length_b   1.000
_cell.length_c   1.000
_cell.angle_alpha   90.00
_cell.angle_beta   90.00
_cell.angle_gamma   90.00
#
_symmetry.space_group_name_H-M   'P 1'
#
loop_
_entity.id
_entity.type
_entity.pdbx_description
1 polymer ?
#
loop_
_entity_poly.entity_id
_entity_poly.type
_entity_poly.pdbx_seq_one_letter_code
_entity_poly.pdbx_strand_id
1 'polypeptide(L)'
;MPRALIGIFIIFLTPTVRAFLYNEQDTNLIVGFFHFIITSANPSVTLLPWLSICFISTIFGEYLYEAMNEKSENTYRGLFRIFFTWGIFLIVAGIITGYSLQTFNTMNKDEYGYLLLLKIANDQSFFYLVGMPDFLIRGTASNMLYNLGAALTIIAVAFYFIDLKGKSNNIVRMFNYYGKISLSLFMIHFIFMPLYVKQLNIFLFPIIYIANVGLLGFLMYIWIEFGKGVGSPEWLMVQIGRIGQKTGENIKKTSQIAVVKTKESIKKRRT
;
A
#
# COMPACT_ATOMS: atom_id res chain seq x y z
N MET A 1 20.70 5.81 -2.05
CA MET A 1 20.74 7.04 -1.22
C MET A 1 19.86 8.18 -1.70
N PRO A 2 19.93 8.68 -2.96
CA PRO A 2 19.14 9.86 -3.37
C PRO A 2 17.63 9.67 -3.24
N ARG A 3 17.13 8.45 -3.48
CA ARG A 3 15.69 8.09 -3.34
C ARG A 3 15.16 8.23 -1.91
N ALA A 4 15.96 7.86 -0.90
CA ALA A 4 15.56 7.97 0.50
C ALA A 4 15.45 9.44 0.92
N LEU A 5 16.42 10.26 0.50
CA LEU A 5 16.42 11.69 0.75
C LEU A 5 15.21 12.38 0.10
N ILE A 6 14.89 12.02 -1.15
CA ILE A 6 13.69 12.52 -1.85
C ILE A 6 12.42 12.13 -1.09
N GLY A 7 12.28 10.87 -0.68
CA GLY A 7 11.12 10.42 0.09
C GLY A 7 10.97 11.17 1.42
N ILE A 8 12.05 11.28 2.20
CA ILE A 8 12.05 12.01 3.47
C ILE A 8 11.71 13.48 3.25
N PHE A 9 12.30 14.12 2.24
CA PHE A 9 12.02 15.51 1.88
C PHE A 9 10.52 15.71 1.57
N ILE A 10 9.92 14.80 0.80
CA ILE A 10 8.48 14.87 0.49
C ILE A 10 7.63 14.71 1.76
N ILE A 11 7.99 13.82 2.70
CA ILE A 11 7.26 13.64 3.97
C ILE A 11 7.20 14.95 4.76
N PHE A 12 8.33 15.64 4.90
CA PHE A 12 8.39 16.89 5.65
C PHE A 12 7.82 18.09 4.90
N LEU A 13 7.91 18.09 3.57
CA LEU A 13 7.31 19.13 2.74
C LEU A 13 5.78 19.03 2.69
N THR A 14 5.24 17.81 2.81
CA THR A 14 3.82 17.55 2.61
C THR A 14 2.90 18.40 3.50
N PRO A 15 3.08 18.50 4.83
CA PRO A 15 2.22 19.33 5.67
C PRO A 15 2.20 20.79 5.22
N THR A 16 3.34 21.35 4.81
CA THR A 16 3.44 22.75 4.35
C THR A 16 2.68 22.96 3.05
N VAL A 17 2.87 22.05 2.07
CA VAL A 17 2.17 22.11 0.78
C VAL A 17 0.67 21.93 0.98
N ARG A 18 0.25 21.01 1.86
CA ARG A 18 -1.18 20.80 2.16
C ARG A 18 -1.81 22.04 2.79
N ALA A 19 -1.17 22.62 3.81
CA ALA A 19 -1.67 23.83 4.45
C ALA A 19 -1.82 24.99 3.45
N PHE A 20 -0.83 25.18 2.57
CA PHE A 20 -0.90 26.18 1.50
C PHE A 20 -2.06 25.91 0.54
N LEU A 21 -2.20 24.66 0.06
CA LEU A 21 -3.28 24.28 -0.86
C LEU A 21 -4.67 24.40 -0.23
N TYR A 22 -4.81 24.21 1.09
CA TYR A 22 -6.10 24.39 1.77
C TYR A 22 -6.47 25.87 1.93
N ASN A 23 -5.51 26.73 2.24
CA ASN A 23 -5.77 28.14 2.47
C ASN A 23 -6.07 28.91 1.17
N GLU A 24 -5.47 28.50 0.05
CA GLU A 24 -5.53 29.22 -1.22
C GLU A 24 -6.41 28.53 -2.28
N GLN A 25 -7.16 27.47 -1.92
CA GLN A 25 -7.99 26.73 -2.89
C GLN A 25 -9.06 27.59 -3.56
N ASP A 26 -9.62 28.56 -2.82
CA ASP A 26 -10.74 29.41 -3.27
C ASP A 26 -10.26 30.71 -3.94
N THR A 27 -8.97 31.03 -3.83
CA THR A 27 -8.40 32.28 -4.36
C THR A 27 -7.96 32.15 -5.82
N ASN A 28 -7.56 30.95 -6.25
CA ASN A 28 -7.03 30.71 -7.60
C ASN A 28 -7.41 29.34 -8.16
N LEU A 29 -7.98 29.31 -9.36
CA LEU A 29 -8.40 28.08 -10.05
C LEU A 29 -7.25 27.08 -10.26
N ILE A 30 -6.03 27.57 -10.50
CA ILE A 30 -4.82 26.72 -10.62
C ILE A 30 -4.53 26.04 -9.29
N VAL A 31 -4.62 26.78 -8.17
CA VAL A 31 -4.40 26.24 -6.83
C VAL A 31 -5.51 25.25 -6.47
N GLY A 32 -6.76 25.55 -6.79
CA GLY A 32 -7.88 24.61 -6.64
C GLY A 32 -7.70 23.32 -7.44
N PHE A 33 -7.15 23.40 -8.66
CA PHE A 33 -6.81 22.21 -9.45
C PHE A 33 -5.70 21.38 -8.79
N PHE A 34 -4.64 22.01 -8.30
CA PHE A 34 -3.58 21.31 -7.56
C PHE A 34 -4.08 20.74 -6.24
N HIS A 35 -4.96 21.45 -5.52
CA HIS A 35 -5.63 20.95 -4.33
C HIS A 35 -6.40 19.67 -4.64
N PHE A 36 -7.19 19.65 -5.72
CA PHE A 36 -7.95 18.47 -6.12
C PHE A 36 -7.06 17.26 -6.44
N ILE A 37 -5.92 17.46 -7.12
CA ILE A 37 -5.00 16.37 -7.48
C ILE A 37 -4.20 15.88 -6.27
N ILE A 38 -3.64 16.79 -5.50
CA ILE A 38 -2.68 16.49 -4.43
C ILE A 38 -3.40 16.04 -3.17
N THR A 39 -4.49 16.70 -2.82
CA THR A 39 -5.23 16.46 -1.59
C THR A 39 -6.38 15.48 -1.78
N SER A 40 -6.84 15.29 -3.03
CA SER A 40 -8.06 14.53 -3.37
C SER A 40 -9.33 15.16 -2.79
N ALA A 41 -10.49 14.74 -3.30
CA ALA A 41 -11.78 15.04 -2.67
C ALA A 41 -11.89 14.48 -1.24
N ASN A 42 -11.03 13.51 -0.89
CA ASN A 42 -10.91 13.02 0.47
C ASN A 42 -9.59 13.46 1.12
N PRO A 43 -9.59 14.42 2.07
CA PRO A 43 -8.42 14.88 2.83
C PRO A 43 -7.55 13.76 3.40
N SER A 44 -8.17 12.62 3.69
CA SER A 44 -7.51 11.49 4.32
C SER A 44 -6.62 10.69 3.35
N VAL A 45 -6.74 10.90 2.05
CA VAL A 45 -6.05 10.12 1.00
C VAL A 45 -5.26 11.04 0.08
N THR A 46 -4.39 11.86 0.67
CA THR A 46 -3.53 12.78 -0.07
C THR A 46 -2.43 12.05 -0.83
N LEU A 47 -2.10 12.51 -2.04
CA LEU A 47 -1.17 11.88 -2.98
C LEU A 47 0.30 11.97 -2.54
N LEU A 48 0.73 13.15 -2.07
CA LEU A 48 2.13 13.42 -1.72
C LEU A 48 2.72 12.43 -0.69
N PRO A 49 2.02 12.07 0.41
CA PRO A 49 2.44 11.01 1.32
C PRO A 49 2.73 9.68 0.62
N TRP A 50 1.82 9.25 -0.25
CA TRP A 50 1.94 7.98 -0.95
C TRP A 50 3.09 7.99 -1.95
N LEU A 51 3.33 9.13 -2.59
CA LEU A 51 4.44 9.31 -3.51
C LEU A 51 5.80 9.19 -2.80
N SER A 52 5.91 9.72 -1.58
CA SER A 52 7.11 9.47 -0.74
C SER A 52 7.30 7.99 -0.42
N ILE A 53 6.22 7.31 -0.02
CA ILE A 53 6.25 5.88 0.28
C ILE A 53 6.74 5.08 -0.93
N CYS A 54 6.34 5.45 -2.16
CA CYS A 54 6.84 4.81 -3.38
C CYS A 54 8.37 4.94 -3.53
N PHE A 55 8.95 6.12 -3.26
CA PHE A 55 10.40 6.28 -3.36
C PHE A 55 11.14 5.44 -2.32
N ILE A 56 10.66 5.43 -1.08
CA ILE A 56 11.29 4.68 0.00
C ILE A 56 11.10 3.17 -0.22
N SER A 57 9.93 2.73 -0.67
CA SER A 57 9.62 1.32 -0.90
C SER A 57 10.46 0.72 -2.03
N THR A 58 10.86 1.49 -3.05
CA THR A 58 11.75 0.97 -4.11
C THR A 58 13.11 0.51 -3.57
N ILE A 59 13.62 1.14 -2.51
CA ILE A 59 14.90 0.74 -1.89
C ILE A 59 14.75 -0.64 -1.23
N PHE A 60 13.67 -0.82 -0.46
CA PHE A 60 13.38 -2.09 0.17
C PHE A 60 13.00 -3.18 -0.85
N GLY A 61 12.34 -2.79 -1.94
CA GLY A 61 12.02 -3.66 -3.07
C GLY A 61 13.25 -4.18 -3.79
N GLU A 62 14.28 -3.35 -3.98
CA GLU A 62 15.58 -3.78 -4.53
C GLU A 62 16.27 -4.79 -3.61
N TYR A 63 16.37 -4.50 -2.30
CA TYR A 63 16.94 -5.45 -1.36
C TYR A 63 16.20 -6.79 -1.34
N LEU A 64 14.87 -6.75 -1.43
CA LEU A 64 14.05 -7.95 -1.49
C LEU A 64 14.27 -8.71 -2.80
N TYR A 65 14.35 -8.01 -3.94
CA TYR A 65 14.62 -8.60 -5.25
C TYR A 65 16.01 -9.27 -5.30
N GLU A 66 17.05 -8.60 -4.80
CA GLU A 66 18.40 -9.14 -4.71
C GLU A 66 18.44 -10.41 -3.84
N ALA A 67 17.80 -10.36 -2.67
CA ALA A 67 17.69 -11.53 -1.79
C ALA A 67 16.93 -12.69 -2.44
N MET A 68 15.86 -12.41 -3.18
CA MET A 68 15.10 -13.42 -3.93
C MET A 68 15.89 -14.05 -5.07
N ASN A 69 16.81 -13.32 -5.70
CA ASN A 69 17.68 -13.84 -6.75
C ASN A 69 18.79 -14.72 -6.18
N GLU A 70 19.43 -14.30 -5.09
CA GLU A 70 20.54 -15.02 -4.48
C GLU A 70 20.08 -16.28 -3.75
N LYS A 71 18.87 -16.28 -3.16
CA LYS A 71 18.26 -17.39 -2.41
C LYS A 71 19.13 -17.95 -1.28
N SER A 72 20.08 -17.15 -0.79
CA SER A 72 20.97 -17.49 0.32
C SER A 72 20.30 -17.20 1.66
N GLU A 73 20.37 -18.14 2.60
CA GLU A 73 19.84 -17.94 3.96
C GLU A 73 20.51 -16.75 4.67
N ASN A 74 21.81 -16.54 4.41
CA ASN A 74 22.55 -15.41 4.99
C ASN A 74 22.04 -14.06 4.47
N THR A 75 21.72 -13.99 3.17
CA THR A 75 21.16 -12.78 2.54
C THR A 75 19.78 -12.49 3.10
N TYR A 76 18.95 -13.52 3.28
CA TYR A 76 17.64 -13.39 3.91
C TYR A 76 17.70 -12.98 5.38
N ARG A 77 18.67 -13.47 6.16
CA ARG A 77 18.92 -12.99 7.53
C ARG A 77 19.38 -11.53 7.53
N GLY A 78 20.19 -11.11 6.55
CA GLY A 78 20.59 -9.72 6.35
C GLY A 78 19.39 -8.82 6.06
N LEU A 79 18.54 -9.21 5.11
CA LEU A 79 17.31 -8.51 4.74
C LEU A 79 16.39 -8.33 5.94
N PHE A 80 16.17 -9.40 6.72
CA PHE A 80 15.38 -9.36 7.95
C PHE A 80 15.90 -8.31 8.92
N ARG A 81 17.22 -8.28 9.18
CA ARG A 81 17.83 -7.30 10.09
C ARG A 81 17.63 -5.88 9.60
N ILE A 82 17.86 -5.63 8.30
CA ILE A 82 17.67 -4.30 7.69
C ILE A 82 16.23 -3.85 7.89
N PHE A 83 15.25 -4.68 7.52
CA PHE A 83 13.83 -4.31 7.60
C PHE A 83 13.39 -4.10 9.05
N PHE A 84 13.84 -4.96 9.97
CA PHE A 84 13.48 -4.86 11.37
C PHE A 84 14.08 -3.63 12.05
N THR A 85 15.38 -3.37 11.85
CA THR A 85 16.07 -2.20 12.42
C THR A 85 15.50 -0.90 11.90
N TRP A 86 15.31 -0.76 10.58
CA TRP A 86 14.69 0.44 10.01
C TRP A 86 13.22 0.58 10.39
N GLY A 87 12.49 -0.55 10.47
CA GLY A 87 11.09 -0.56 10.92
C GLY A 87 10.94 0.00 12.33
N ILE A 88 11.71 -0.52 13.29
CA ILE A 88 11.70 0.00 14.67
C ILE A 88 12.14 1.45 14.73
N PHE A 89 13.22 1.82 14.04
CA PHE A 89 13.72 3.19 14.02
C PHE A 89 12.64 4.18 13.56
N LEU A 90 11.93 3.86 12.47
CA LEU A 90 10.87 4.72 11.93
C LEU A 90 9.62 4.77 12.82
N ILE A 91 9.25 3.67 13.47
CA ILE A 91 8.18 3.66 14.48
C ILE A 91 8.52 4.61 15.63
N VAL A 92 9.72 4.48 16.19
CA VAL A 92 10.18 5.33 17.30
C VAL A 92 10.25 6.79 16.88
N ALA A 93 10.80 7.08 15.70
CA ALA A 93 10.83 8.43 15.14
C ALA A 93 9.41 9.01 14.99
N GLY A 94 8.47 8.26 14.40
CA GLY A 94 7.09 8.69 14.24
C GLY A 94 6.37 8.95 15.57
N ILE A 95 6.59 8.11 16.58
CA ILE A 95 6.02 8.33 17.92
C ILE A 95 6.60 9.58 18.57
N ILE A 96 7.92 9.77 18.51
CA ILE A 96 8.60 10.92 19.12
C ILE A 96 8.14 12.23 18.45
N THR A 97 8.11 12.28 17.11
CA THR A 97 7.68 13.49 16.40
C THR A 97 6.19 13.77 16.55
N GLY A 98 5.38 12.72 16.72
CA GLY A 98 3.92 12.82 16.77
C GLY A 98 3.31 12.68 18.17
N TYR A 99 4.10 12.79 19.24
CA TYR A 99 3.60 12.57 20.61
C TYR A 99 2.57 13.62 21.05
N SER A 100 2.57 14.80 20.42
CA SER A 100 1.61 15.87 20.71
C SER A 100 0.17 15.41 20.50
N LEU A 101 -0.69 15.69 21.47
CA LEU A 101 -2.13 15.46 21.37
C LEU A 101 -2.78 16.58 20.56
N GLN A 102 -3.47 16.20 19.50
CA GLN A 102 -4.21 17.09 18.62
C GLN A 102 -5.71 17.02 18.92
N THR A 103 -6.37 18.16 18.77
CA THR A 103 -7.82 18.35 18.96
C THR A 103 -8.37 19.20 17.83
N PHE A 104 -9.69 19.40 17.80
CA PHE A 104 -10.34 20.31 16.83
C PHE A 104 -9.89 21.76 16.93
N ASN A 105 -9.26 22.16 18.04
CA ASN A 105 -8.76 23.51 18.24
C ASN A 105 -7.32 23.69 17.72
N THR A 106 -6.56 22.60 17.63
CA THR A 106 -5.13 22.66 17.27
C THR A 106 -4.87 22.32 15.81
N MET A 107 -5.80 21.63 15.15
CA MET A 107 -5.64 21.15 13.78
C MET A 107 -6.96 21.25 12.99
N ASN A 108 -6.87 21.63 11.71
CA ASN A 108 -8.04 21.83 10.87
C ASN A 108 -8.71 20.49 10.53
N LYS A 109 -9.99 20.34 10.89
CA LYS A 109 -10.80 19.13 10.64
C LYS A 109 -11.02 18.83 9.15
N ASP A 110 -11.06 19.87 8.32
CA ASP A 110 -11.32 19.74 6.88
C ASP A 110 -10.07 19.27 6.14
N GLU A 111 -8.89 19.52 6.72
CA GLU A 111 -7.61 18.95 6.26
C GLU A 111 -7.35 17.56 6.88
N TYR A 112 -7.69 17.35 8.15
CA TYR A 112 -7.39 16.12 8.87
C TYR A 112 -8.68 15.43 9.34
N GLY A 113 -9.40 14.83 8.39
CA GLY A 113 -10.69 14.18 8.63
C GLY A 113 -10.68 13.06 9.68
N TYR A 114 -9.51 12.47 9.98
CA TYR A 114 -9.36 11.47 11.05
C TYR A 114 -9.66 12.02 12.45
N LEU A 115 -9.58 13.35 12.65
CA LEU A 115 -10.02 13.98 13.90
C LEU A 115 -11.52 13.75 14.17
N LEU A 116 -12.35 13.51 13.14
CA LEU A 116 -13.76 13.15 13.34
C LEU A 116 -13.92 11.86 14.16
N LEU A 117 -12.95 10.93 14.10
CA LEU A 117 -12.96 9.73 14.92
C LEU A 117 -12.85 10.06 16.42
N LEU A 118 -12.13 11.12 16.79
CA LEU A 118 -12.05 11.58 18.18
C LEU A 118 -13.43 12.03 18.68
N LYS A 119 -14.16 12.80 17.86
CA LYS A 119 -15.53 13.20 18.16
C LYS A 119 -16.45 11.98 18.27
N ILE A 120 -16.41 11.08 17.28
CA ILE A 120 -17.24 9.87 17.27
C ILE A 120 -16.95 8.97 18.49
N ALA A 121 -15.69 8.89 18.92
CA ALA A 121 -15.31 8.14 20.11
C ALA A 121 -15.85 8.78 21.40
N ASN A 122 -15.73 10.10 21.54
CA ASN A 122 -16.19 10.85 22.71
C ASN A 122 -17.73 10.99 22.78
N ASP A 123 -18.42 10.95 21.64
CA ASP A 123 -19.88 10.95 21.55
C ASP A 123 -20.48 9.60 22.03
N GLN A 124 -19.64 8.57 22.19
CA GLN A 124 -20.07 7.29 22.76
C GLN A 124 -19.87 7.28 24.28
N SER A 125 -20.82 6.71 25.01
CA SER A 125 -20.83 6.68 26.48
C SER A 125 -19.73 5.85 27.15
N PHE A 126 -18.82 5.24 26.36
CA PHE A 126 -17.84 4.27 26.86
C PHE A 126 -16.47 4.86 27.18
N PHE A 127 -16.03 5.89 26.44
CA PHE A 127 -14.67 6.43 26.58
C PHE A 127 -14.64 7.95 26.41
N TYR A 128 -13.75 8.61 27.14
CA TYR A 128 -13.44 10.02 26.94
C TYR A 128 -11.95 10.17 26.64
N LEU A 129 -11.64 10.67 25.45
CA LEU A 129 -10.30 10.93 24.94
C LEU A 129 -10.08 12.44 24.86
N VAL A 130 -9.05 12.93 25.57
CA VAL A 130 -8.70 14.36 25.61
C VAL A 130 -8.17 14.86 24.26
N GLY A 131 -7.55 13.98 23.47
CA GLY A 131 -6.99 14.29 22.16
C GLY A 131 -6.50 13.03 21.44
N MET A 132 -6.07 13.21 20.19
CA MET A 132 -5.48 12.14 19.38
C MET A 132 -4.01 12.44 19.11
N PRO A 133 -3.08 11.50 19.40
CA PRO A 133 -1.68 11.67 19.03
C PRO A 133 -1.51 11.92 17.52
N ASP A 134 -0.63 12.85 17.16
CA ASP A 134 -0.38 13.25 15.77
C ASP A 134 0.09 12.08 14.89
N PHE A 135 0.86 11.12 15.44
CA PHE A 135 1.27 9.93 14.70
C PHE A 135 0.12 8.95 14.38
N LEU A 136 -1.05 9.10 15.00
CA LEU A 136 -2.26 8.34 14.68
C LEU A 136 -3.18 9.06 13.68
N ILE A 137 -2.91 10.34 13.42
CA ILE A 137 -3.71 11.15 12.49
C ILE A 137 -3.19 10.97 11.08
N ARG A 138 -4.02 10.44 10.19
CA ARG A 138 -3.62 10.20 8.81
C ARG A 138 -3.28 11.50 8.07
N GLY A 139 -2.19 11.46 7.31
CA GLY A 139 -1.73 12.58 6.48
C GLY A 139 -0.72 13.51 7.17
N THR A 140 -0.38 13.25 8.44
CA THR A 140 0.71 13.93 9.16
C THR A 140 2.04 13.25 8.85
N ALA A 141 3.15 14.01 8.93
CA ALA A 141 4.49 13.46 8.69
C ALA A 141 4.82 12.33 9.68
N SER A 142 4.45 12.51 10.96
CA SER A 142 4.63 11.54 12.03
C SER A 142 3.90 10.22 11.73
N ASN A 143 2.66 10.31 11.22
CA ASN A 143 1.88 9.13 10.83
C ASN A 143 2.50 8.37 9.65
N MET A 144 3.08 9.07 8.67
CA MET A 144 3.77 8.42 7.56
C MET A 144 4.99 7.62 8.02
N LEU A 145 5.81 8.21 8.89
CA LEU A 145 6.98 7.52 9.48
C LEU A 145 6.53 6.30 10.28
N TYR A 146 5.53 6.47 11.14
CA TYR A 146 4.97 5.39 11.95
C TYR A 146 4.44 4.24 11.09
N ASN A 147 3.61 4.54 10.08
CA ASN A 147 3.01 3.52 9.21
C ASN A 147 4.06 2.79 8.37
N LEU A 148 5.04 3.52 7.82
CA LEU A 148 6.13 2.92 7.07
C LEU A 148 6.96 1.99 7.95
N GLY A 149 7.30 2.43 9.17
CA GLY A 149 8.02 1.63 10.13
C GLY A 149 7.26 0.36 10.52
N ALA A 150 5.96 0.51 10.85
CA ALA A 150 5.08 -0.61 11.16
C ALA A 150 4.98 -1.62 10.01
N ALA A 151 4.84 -1.14 8.77
CA ALA A 151 4.81 -2.01 7.60
C ALA A 151 6.11 -2.81 7.44
N LEU A 152 7.27 -2.16 7.56
CA LEU A 152 8.57 -2.82 7.47
C LEU A 152 8.77 -3.87 8.57
N THR A 153 8.36 -3.56 9.80
CA THR A 153 8.42 -4.51 10.92
C THR A 153 7.51 -5.70 10.69
N ILE A 154 6.27 -5.50 10.22
CA ILE A 154 5.35 -6.59 9.89
C ILE A 154 5.94 -7.47 8.78
N ILE A 155 6.48 -6.88 7.72
CA ILE A 155 7.14 -7.62 6.64
C ILE A 155 8.32 -8.41 7.19
N ALA A 156 9.19 -7.81 8.01
CA ALA A 156 10.33 -8.50 8.61
C ALA A 156 9.88 -9.72 9.45
N VAL A 157 8.86 -9.54 10.29
CA VAL A 157 8.33 -10.62 11.14
C VAL A 157 7.72 -11.73 10.28
N ALA A 158 6.91 -11.39 9.28
CA ALA A 158 6.32 -12.35 8.35
C ALA A 158 7.42 -13.12 7.61
N PHE A 159 8.41 -12.41 7.08
CA PHE A 159 9.55 -12.96 6.36
C PHE A 159 10.36 -13.94 7.24
N TYR A 160 10.56 -13.59 8.52
CA TYR A 160 11.24 -14.47 9.46
C TYR A 160 10.48 -15.78 9.73
N PHE A 161 9.16 -15.70 9.91
CA PHE A 161 8.36 -16.90 10.23
C PHE A 161 8.11 -17.79 9.03
N ILE A 162 7.83 -17.20 7.87
CA ILE A 162 7.44 -17.90 6.66
C ILE A 162 8.69 -18.42 5.93
N ASP A 163 9.62 -17.52 5.60
CA ASP A 163 10.73 -17.84 4.69
C ASP A 163 11.96 -18.38 5.45
N LEU A 164 12.35 -17.77 6.57
CA LEU A 164 13.56 -18.21 7.30
C LEU A 164 13.31 -19.44 8.18
N LYS A 165 12.23 -19.46 8.97
CA LYS A 165 11.93 -20.59 9.86
C LYS A 165 11.24 -21.75 9.15
N GLY A 166 10.73 -21.56 7.94
CA GLY A 166 10.03 -22.59 7.16
C GLY A 166 8.85 -23.23 7.89
N LYS A 167 8.24 -22.55 8.87
CA LYS A 167 7.17 -23.14 9.68
C LYS A 167 5.91 -23.26 8.84
N SER A 168 5.43 -24.49 8.62
CA SER A 168 4.24 -24.77 7.82
C SER A 168 2.98 -25.03 8.66
N ASN A 169 2.81 -24.27 9.75
CA ASN A 169 1.64 -24.36 10.63
C ASN A 169 0.36 -23.91 9.91
N ASN A 170 -0.82 -24.31 10.40
CA ASN A 170 -2.12 -23.91 9.85
C ASN A 170 -2.28 -22.39 9.70
N ILE A 171 -1.75 -21.62 10.65
CA ILE A 171 -1.74 -20.16 10.61
C ILE A 171 -0.94 -19.64 9.40
N VAL A 172 0.24 -20.23 9.12
CA VAL A 172 1.06 -19.84 7.97
C VAL A 172 0.38 -20.23 6.65
N ARG A 173 -0.28 -21.39 6.59
CA ARG A 173 -1.08 -21.78 5.42
C ARG A 173 -2.24 -20.81 5.17
N MET A 174 -2.91 -20.37 6.24
CA MET A 174 -3.96 -19.35 6.17
C MET A 174 -3.40 -18.03 5.66
N PHE A 175 -2.29 -17.52 6.20
CA PHE A 175 -1.65 -16.29 5.71
C PHE A 175 -1.23 -16.40 4.24
N ASN A 176 -0.66 -17.53 3.82
CA ASN A 176 -0.31 -17.78 2.42
C ASN A 176 -1.54 -17.79 1.51
N TYR A 177 -2.66 -18.34 1.98
CA TYR A 177 -3.92 -18.31 1.25
C TYR A 177 -4.44 -16.88 1.10
N TYR A 178 -4.61 -16.15 2.21
CA TYR A 178 -5.08 -14.76 2.20
C TYR A 178 -4.14 -13.84 1.40
N GLY A 179 -2.84 -14.08 1.43
CA GLY A 179 -1.86 -13.35 0.62
C GLY A 179 -2.13 -13.49 -0.88
N LYS A 180 -2.42 -14.71 -1.36
CA LYS A 180 -2.73 -14.99 -2.78
C LYS A 180 -4.00 -14.31 -3.28
N ILE A 181 -5.00 -14.15 -2.40
CA ILE A 181 -6.32 -13.59 -2.74
C ILE A 181 -6.51 -12.15 -2.24
N SER A 182 -5.44 -11.54 -1.72
CA SER A 182 -5.49 -10.26 -1.01
C SER A 182 -6.03 -9.14 -1.89
N LEU A 183 -5.67 -9.13 -3.18
CA LEU A 183 -6.15 -8.12 -4.14
C LEU A 183 -7.65 -8.27 -4.41
N SER A 184 -8.12 -9.49 -4.68
CA SER A 184 -9.55 -9.80 -4.78
C SER A 184 -10.33 -9.37 -3.54
N LEU A 185 -9.86 -9.78 -2.35
CA LEU A 185 -10.51 -9.44 -1.09
C LEU A 185 -10.57 -7.92 -0.89
N PHE A 186 -9.47 -7.22 -1.17
CA PHE A 186 -9.40 -5.77 -1.09
C PHE A 186 -10.44 -5.12 -2.01
N MET A 187 -10.51 -5.53 -3.27
CA MET A 187 -11.44 -4.98 -4.25
C MET A 187 -12.90 -5.23 -3.87
N ILE A 188 -13.24 -6.46 -3.47
CA ILE A 188 -14.58 -6.80 -3.01
C ILE A 188 -14.92 -5.96 -1.79
N HIS A 189 -14.07 -5.96 -0.76
CA HIS A 189 -14.31 -5.19 0.45
C HIS A 189 -14.51 -3.70 0.15
N PHE A 190 -13.75 -3.13 -0.79
CA PHE A 190 -13.91 -1.74 -1.20
C PHE A 190 -15.27 -1.46 -1.86
N ILE A 191 -15.78 -2.38 -2.68
CA ILE A 191 -17.12 -2.29 -3.31
C ILE A 191 -18.23 -2.33 -2.26
N PHE A 192 -18.07 -3.14 -1.21
CA PHE A 192 -19.06 -3.31 -0.14
C PHE A 192 -18.95 -2.26 0.98
N MET A 193 -17.83 -1.52 1.07
CA MET A 193 -17.60 -0.49 2.09
C MET A 193 -18.74 0.54 2.22
N PRO A 194 -19.37 1.04 1.13
CA PRO A 194 -20.48 1.98 1.22
C PRO A 194 -21.69 1.45 2.00
N LEU A 195 -21.92 0.14 2.03
CA LEU A 195 -23.05 -0.46 2.74
C LEU A 195 -22.94 -0.30 4.26
N TYR A 196 -21.73 -0.13 4.78
CA TYR A 196 -21.45 -0.05 6.22
C TYR A 196 -21.28 1.39 6.74
N VAL A 197 -21.43 2.40 5.88
CA VAL A 197 -21.22 3.80 6.25
C VAL A 197 -22.23 4.23 7.31
N LYS A 198 -21.71 4.65 8.47
CA LYS A 198 -22.48 5.13 9.65
C LYS A 198 -23.42 4.11 10.30
N GLN A 199 -23.37 2.83 9.94
CA GLN A 199 -24.24 1.80 10.53
C GLN A 199 -23.66 1.19 11.81
N LEU A 200 -22.34 1.21 11.98
CA LEU A 200 -21.64 0.48 13.04
C LEU A 200 -21.06 1.45 14.08
N ASN A 201 -21.26 1.12 15.36
CA ASN A 201 -20.55 1.74 16.47
C ASN A 201 -19.05 1.38 16.39
N ILE A 202 -18.17 2.30 16.79
CA ILE A 202 -16.70 2.10 16.78
C ILE A 202 -16.26 0.85 17.55
N PHE A 203 -17.01 0.44 18.58
CA PHE A 203 -16.71 -0.75 19.38
C PHE A 203 -17.08 -2.04 18.66
N LEU A 204 -18.24 -2.07 17.99
CA LEU A 204 -18.68 -3.23 17.22
C LEU A 204 -17.96 -3.34 15.88
N PHE A 205 -17.43 -2.22 15.38
CA PHE A 205 -16.77 -2.14 14.09
C PHE A 205 -15.61 -3.15 13.94
N PRO A 206 -14.62 -3.26 14.86
CA PRO A 206 -13.55 -4.27 14.74
C PRO A 206 -14.06 -5.71 14.68
N ILE A 207 -15.07 -6.04 15.49
CA ILE A 207 -15.64 -7.39 15.56
C ILE A 207 -16.30 -7.74 14.22
N ILE A 208 -17.16 -6.85 13.73
CA ILE A 208 -17.87 -7.03 12.47
C ILE A 208 -16.89 -7.00 11.29
N TYR A 209 -15.87 -6.16 11.35
CA TYR A 209 -14.82 -6.10 10.33
C TYR A 209 -14.06 -7.42 10.23
N ILE A 210 -13.60 -7.98 11.35
CA ILE A 210 -12.92 -9.29 11.38
C ILE A 210 -13.85 -10.40 10.88
N ALA A 211 -15.11 -10.41 11.32
CA ALA A 211 -16.10 -11.38 10.86
C ALA A 211 -16.36 -11.26 9.35
N ASN A 212 -16.46 -10.04 8.82
CA ASN A 212 -16.64 -9.77 7.40
C ASN A 212 -15.42 -10.23 6.58
N VAL A 213 -14.20 -9.93 7.02
CA VAL A 213 -12.97 -10.39 6.36
C VAL A 213 -12.90 -11.92 6.35
N GLY A 214 -13.24 -12.57 7.48
CA GLY A 214 -13.30 -14.03 7.57
C GLY A 214 -14.34 -14.64 6.63
N LEU A 215 -15.55 -14.07 6.60
CA LEU A 215 -16.63 -14.50 5.71
C LEU A 215 -16.26 -14.32 4.23
N LEU A 216 -15.75 -13.16 3.85
CA LEU A 216 -15.31 -12.89 2.47
C LEU A 216 -14.17 -13.82 2.07
N GLY A 217 -13.21 -14.08 2.97
CA GLY A 217 -12.13 -15.05 2.73
C GLY A 217 -12.66 -16.47 2.51
N PHE A 218 -13.66 -16.89 3.28
CA PHE A 218 -14.34 -18.17 3.07
C PHE A 218 -15.12 -18.25 1.76
N LEU A 219 -15.84 -17.18 1.39
CA LEU A 219 -16.54 -17.11 0.10
C LEU A 219 -15.56 -17.16 -1.08
N MET A 220 -14.43 -16.46 -0.97
CA MET A 220 -13.34 -16.55 -1.94
C MET A 220 -12.75 -17.96 -2.02
N TYR A 221 -12.70 -18.69 -0.91
CA TYR A 221 -12.24 -20.08 -0.89
C TYR A 221 -13.16 -20.96 -1.71
N ILE A 222 -14.47 -20.87 -1.47
CA ILE A 222 -15.48 -21.57 -2.28
C ILE A 222 -15.35 -21.17 -3.76
N TRP A 223 -15.22 -19.87 -4.05
CA TRP A 223 -15.13 -19.39 -5.43
C TRP A 223 -13.89 -19.92 -6.18
N ILE A 224 -12.76 -20.02 -5.49
CA ILE A 224 -11.53 -20.55 -6.09
C ILE A 224 -11.61 -22.05 -6.26
N GLU A 225 -12.07 -22.78 -5.24
CA GLU A 225 -12.10 -24.24 -5.25
C GLU A 225 -13.13 -24.78 -6.26
N PHE A 226 -14.35 -24.21 -6.27
CA PHE A 226 -15.45 -24.70 -7.10
C PHE A 226 -15.62 -23.90 -8.40
N GLY A 227 -15.43 -22.57 -8.35
CA GLY A 227 -15.57 -21.67 -9.49
C GLY A 227 -14.29 -21.47 -10.31
N LYS A 228 -13.20 -22.15 -9.94
CA LYS A 228 -11.86 -22.00 -10.54
C LYS A 228 -11.34 -20.56 -10.57
N GLY A 229 -11.86 -19.71 -9.68
CA GLY A 229 -11.48 -18.29 -9.58
C GLY A 229 -11.81 -17.44 -10.80
N VAL A 230 -12.71 -17.87 -11.68
CA VAL A 230 -13.06 -17.12 -12.91
C VAL A 230 -13.62 -15.74 -12.53
N GLY A 231 -13.15 -14.69 -13.21
CA GLY A 231 -13.59 -13.31 -12.97
C GLY A 231 -12.93 -12.60 -11.78
N SER A 232 -12.05 -13.27 -11.02
CA SER A 232 -11.27 -12.58 -9.98
C SER A 232 -10.23 -11.63 -10.63
N PRO A 233 -9.84 -10.54 -9.95
CA PRO A 233 -8.70 -9.72 -10.34
C PRO A 233 -7.44 -10.52 -10.70
N GLU A 234 -7.09 -11.55 -9.94
CA GLU A 234 -5.93 -12.41 -10.24
C GLU A 234 -6.14 -13.20 -11.54
N TRP A 235 -7.35 -13.72 -11.76
CA TRP A 235 -7.70 -14.38 -13.02
C TRP A 235 -7.57 -13.42 -14.21
N LEU A 236 -8.07 -12.18 -14.06
CA LEU A 236 -7.93 -11.13 -15.09
C LEU A 236 -6.47 -10.80 -15.37
N MET A 237 -5.64 -10.65 -14.34
CA MET A 237 -4.19 -10.42 -14.49
C MET A 237 -3.52 -11.56 -15.27
N VAL A 238 -3.88 -12.81 -14.99
CA VAL A 238 -3.36 -13.97 -15.74
C VAL A 238 -3.79 -13.93 -17.21
N GLN A 239 -5.05 -13.57 -17.51
CA GLN A 239 -5.50 -13.44 -18.90
C GLN A 239 -4.78 -12.32 -19.65
N ILE A 240 -4.63 -11.14 -19.03
CA ILE A 240 -3.88 -10.01 -19.61
C ILE A 240 -2.43 -10.41 -19.85
N GLY A 241 -1.80 -11.10 -18.90
CA GLY A 241 -0.43 -11.62 -19.05
C GLY A 241 -0.29 -12.60 -20.21
N ARG A 242 -1.24 -13.52 -20.39
CA ARG A 242 -1.25 -14.45 -21.53
C ARG A 242 -1.40 -13.74 -22.87
N ILE A 243 -2.21 -12.69 -22.95
CA ILE A 243 -2.34 -11.86 -24.15
C ILE A 243 -1.00 -11.17 -24.45
N GLY A 244 -0.36 -10.58 -23.44
CA GLY A 244 0.96 -9.94 -23.59
C GLY A 244 2.05 -10.91 -24.06
N GLN A 245 2.11 -12.13 -23.51
CA GLN A 245 3.08 -13.16 -23.90
C GLN A 245 2.87 -13.64 -25.34
N LYS A 246 1.61 -13.90 -25.74
CA LYS A 246 1.27 -14.28 -27.14
C LYS A 246 1.68 -13.19 -28.13
N THR A 247 1.52 -11.92 -27.78
CA THR A 247 1.96 -10.79 -28.60
C THR A 247 3.48 -10.74 -28.73
N GLY A 248 4.23 -10.96 -27.65
CA GLY A 248 5.70 -10.99 -27.67
C GLY A 248 6.30 -12.13 -28.51
N GLU A 249 5.72 -13.33 -28.43
CA GLU A 249 6.14 -14.46 -29.27
C GLU A 249 5.87 -14.21 -30.76
N ASN A 250 4.72 -13.61 -31.09
CA ASN A 250 4.39 -13.25 -32.46
C ASN A 250 5.33 -12.17 -33.01
N ILE A 251 5.69 -11.16 -32.21
CA ILE A 251 6.68 -10.13 -32.61
C ILE A 251 8.06 -10.76 -32.86
N LYS A 252 8.52 -11.68 -31.98
CA LYS A 252 9.78 -12.42 -32.20
C LYS A 252 9.76 -13.21 -33.50
N LYS A 253 8.68 -13.94 -33.79
CA LYS A 253 8.51 -14.67 -35.06
C LYS A 253 8.54 -13.74 -36.28
N THR A 254 7.87 -12.59 -36.20
CA THR A 254 7.80 -11.65 -37.33
C THR A 254 9.15 -10.97 -37.58
N SER A 255 9.88 -10.62 -36.51
CA SER A 255 11.24 -10.07 -36.60
C SER A 255 12.25 -11.07 -37.19
N GLN A 256 12.17 -12.34 -36.83
CA GLN A 256 13.01 -13.40 -37.42
C GLN A 256 12.71 -13.57 -38.92
N ILE A 257 11.43 -13.58 -39.32
CA ILE A 257 11.04 -13.66 -40.74
C ILE A 257 11.55 -12.44 -41.51
N ALA A 258 11.49 -11.24 -40.94
CA ALA A 258 12.02 -10.03 -41.55
C ALA A 258 13.55 -10.11 -41.75
N VAL A 259 14.29 -10.55 -40.73
CA VAL A 259 15.76 -10.72 -40.81
C VAL A 259 16.14 -11.75 -41.87
N VAL A 260 15.41 -12.87 -41.98
CA VAL A 260 15.64 -13.88 -43.01
C VAL A 260 15.38 -13.30 -44.41
N LYS A 261 14.25 -12.61 -44.62
CA LYS A 261 13.94 -11.96 -45.91
C LYS A 261 14.98 -10.91 -46.30
N THR A 262 15.49 -10.13 -45.35
CA THR A 262 16.55 -9.15 -45.61
C THR A 262 17.88 -9.81 -45.98
N LYS A 263 18.24 -10.94 -45.33
CA LYS A 263 19.43 -11.70 -45.71
C LYS A 263 19.31 -12.32 -47.10
N GLU A 264 18.15 -12.84 -47.46
CA GLU A 264 17.89 -13.39 -48.80
C GLU A 264 17.91 -12.32 -49.90
N SER A 265 17.37 -11.13 -49.64
CA SER A 265 17.38 -10.03 -50.60
C SER A 265 18.79 -9.46 -50.82
N ILE A 266 19.62 -9.40 -49.77
CA ILE A 266 21.04 -9.04 -49.88
C ILE A 266 21.80 -10.09 -50.69
N LYS A 267 21.51 -11.38 -50.49
CA LYS A 267 22.17 -12.48 -51.22
C LYS A 267 21.81 -12.46 -52.71
N LYS A 268 20.55 -12.20 -53.07
CA LYS A 268 20.09 -12.03 -54.46
C LYS A 268 20.66 -10.80 -55.17
N ARG A 269 21.06 -9.76 -54.44
CA ARG A 269 21.71 -8.56 -55.02
C ARG A 269 23.22 -8.72 -55.24
N ARG A 270 23.83 -9.79 -54.71
CA ARG A 270 25.27 -10.08 -54.84
C ARG A 270 25.59 -11.14 -55.90
N THR A 271 24.57 -11.75 -56.49
CA THR A 271 24.64 -12.64 -57.66
C THR A 271 24.11 -11.88 -58.86
#